data_AF-A0A832M2J7-F1
#
_entry.id   AF-A0A832M2J7-F1
#
_cell.length_a   1.000
_cell.length_b   1.000
_cell.length_c   1.000
_cell.angle_alpha   90.00
_cell.angle_beta   90.00
_cell.angle_gamma   90.00
#
_symmetry.space_group_name_H-M   'P 1'
#
loop_
_entity.id
_entity.type
_entity.pdbx_description
1 polymer ?
#
loop_
_entity_poly.entity_id
_entity_poly.type
_entity_poly.pdbx_seq_one_letter_code
_entity_poly.pdbx_strand_id
1 'polypeptide(L)'
;MNPRANWLLPAVLLVLFAYVSTYFPEHVGTLFLVYIFVALIIAAVVAGRSAAAIYKDLDYVKSGRPLLSVSSDEVARLRSKDRELSRELSEQTKAMVPQLIAPFGVVILLMIPAVRECALGGLANLIGQLNLSEQVGRFLTFLLF
;
A
#
# COMPACT_ATOMS: atom_id res chain seq x y z
N MET A 1 9.27 -3.03 14.97
CA MET A 1 8.45 -4.07 14.32
C MET A 1 9.40 -5.15 13.81
N ASN A 2 9.26 -6.41 14.23
CA ASN A 2 10.20 -7.46 13.81
C ASN A 2 10.15 -7.62 12.28
N PRO A 3 11.26 -7.48 11.54
CA PRO A 3 11.26 -7.52 10.09
C PRO A 3 10.70 -8.84 9.55
N ARG A 4 10.85 -9.95 10.29
CA ARG A 4 10.29 -11.28 9.95
C ARG A 4 8.76 -11.36 10.03
N ALA A 5 8.13 -10.62 10.94
CA ALA A 5 6.68 -10.58 11.06
C ALA A 5 6.01 -9.80 9.92
N ASN A 6 6.74 -8.85 9.32
CA ASN A 6 6.24 -8.01 8.24
C ASN A 6 6.07 -8.75 6.92
N TRP A 7 6.79 -9.87 6.70
CA TRP A 7 6.65 -10.73 5.52
C TRP A 7 5.60 -11.83 5.68
N LEU A 8 5.38 -12.28 6.92
CA LEU A 8 4.36 -13.30 7.22
C LEU A 8 2.95 -12.77 7.00
N LEU A 9 2.70 -11.50 7.31
CA LEU A 9 1.37 -10.90 7.14
C LEU A 9 0.93 -10.92 5.66
N PRO A 10 1.69 -10.39 4.69
CA PRO A 10 1.39 -10.51 3.27
C PRO A 10 1.19 -11.96 2.80
N ALA A 11 2.06 -12.89 3.24
CA ALA A 11 1.97 -14.29 2.84
C ALA A 11 0.68 -14.96 3.33
N VAL A 12 0.28 -14.71 4.58
CA VAL A 12 -0.97 -15.23 5.15
C VAL A 12 -2.18 -14.62 4.44
N LEU A 13 -2.17 -13.30 4.18
CA LEU A 13 -3.23 -12.62 3.45
C LEU A 13 -3.39 -13.17 2.03
N LEU A 14 -2.29 -13.47 1.34
CA LEU A 14 -2.30 -14.00 -0.01
C LEU A 14 -2.88 -15.42 -0.06
N VAL A 15 -2.52 -16.29 0.87
CA VAL A 15 -3.12 -17.63 1.00
C VAL A 15 -4.62 -17.53 1.28
N LEU A 16 -5.03 -16.63 2.17
CA LEU A 16 -6.43 -16.42 2.53
C LEU A 16 -7.24 -15.87 1.35
N PHE A 17 -6.65 -14.97 0.56
CA PHE A 17 -7.22 -14.46 -0.67
C PHE A 17 -7.41 -15.55 -1.73
N ALA A 18 -6.38 -16.36 -1.97
CA ALA A 18 -6.44 -17.47 -2.93
C ALA A 18 -7.49 -18.52 -2.52
N TYR A 19 -7.58 -18.83 -1.22
CA TYR A 19 -8.57 -19.75 -0.67
C TYR A 19 -9.99 -19.24 -0.88
N VAL A 20 -10.28 -18.02 -0.47
CA VAL A 20 -11.61 -17.40 -0.63
C VAL A 20 -12.00 -17.33 -2.10
N SER A 21 -11.10 -16.89 -2.96
CA SER A 21 -11.36 -16.73 -4.40
C SER A 21 -11.67 -18.06 -5.09
N THR A 22 -11.12 -19.16 -4.56
CA THR A 22 -11.32 -20.51 -5.11
C THR A 22 -12.62 -21.15 -4.60
N TYR A 23 -12.90 -21.06 -3.30
CA TYR A 23 -13.99 -21.81 -2.66
C TYR A 23 -15.28 -21.00 -2.48
N PHE A 24 -15.21 -19.67 -2.43
CA PHE A 24 -16.35 -18.78 -2.19
C PHE A 24 -16.35 -17.57 -3.13
N PRO A 25 -16.38 -17.78 -4.46
CA PRO A 25 -16.27 -16.70 -5.44
C PRO A 25 -17.37 -15.63 -5.31
N GLU A 26 -18.56 -16.03 -4.87
CA GLU A 26 -19.71 -15.15 -4.63
C GLU A 26 -19.54 -14.20 -3.42
N HIS A 27 -18.65 -14.53 -2.48
CA HIS A 27 -18.36 -13.71 -1.29
C HIS A 27 -17.09 -12.88 -1.42
N VAL A 28 -16.38 -12.95 -2.55
CA VAL A 28 -15.16 -12.18 -2.81
C VAL A 28 -15.42 -10.68 -2.64
N GLY A 29 -16.56 -10.19 -3.15
CA GLY A 29 -16.94 -8.78 -3.00
C GLY A 29 -17.13 -8.35 -1.55
N THR A 30 -17.79 -9.18 -0.73
CA THR A 30 -18.01 -8.91 0.70
C THR A 30 -16.69 -8.90 1.48
N LEU A 31 -15.80 -9.85 1.18
CA LEU A 31 -14.47 -9.90 1.82
C LEU A 31 -13.58 -8.73 1.43
N PHE A 32 -13.65 -8.27 0.18
CA PHE A 32 -12.97 -7.05 -0.24
C PHE A 32 -13.47 -5.82 0.52
N LEU A 33 -14.77 -5.74 0.77
CA LEU A 33 -15.40 -4.67 1.53
C LEU A 33 -14.93 -4.67 3.00
N VAL A 34 -14.92 -5.84 3.64
CA VAL A 34 -14.37 -6.01 5.00
C VAL A 34 -12.89 -5.64 5.06
N TYR A 35 -12.10 -6.05 4.07
CA TYR A 35 -10.69 -5.69 3.96
C TYR A 35 -10.50 -4.16 3.88
N ILE A 36 -11.26 -3.47 3.04
CA ILE A 36 -11.22 -2.01 2.94
C ILE A 36 -11.56 -1.36 4.29
N PHE A 37 -12.59 -1.83 4.98
CA PHE A 37 -12.97 -1.31 6.30
C PHE A 37 -11.85 -1.49 7.33
N VAL A 38 -11.26 -2.68 7.40
CA VAL A 38 -10.14 -2.95 8.32
C VAL A 38 -8.93 -2.07 7.98
N ALA A 39 -8.60 -1.94 6.69
CA ALA A 39 -7.52 -1.08 6.24
C ALA A 39 -7.75 0.40 6.60
N LEU A 40 -8.99 0.91 6.43
CA LEU A 40 -9.39 2.24 6.84
C LEU A 40 -9.26 2.46 8.34
N ILE A 41 -9.69 1.50 9.16
CA ILE A 41 -9.55 1.58 10.62
C ILE A 41 -8.07 1.64 11.01
N ILE A 42 -7.23 0.77 10.44
CA ILE A 42 -5.79 0.77 10.71
C ILE A 42 -5.18 2.11 10.29
N ALA A 43 -5.50 2.59 9.08
CA ALA A 43 -5.01 3.87 8.58
C ALA A 43 -5.43 5.05 9.48
N ALA A 44 -6.68 5.07 9.93
CA ALA A 44 -7.18 6.09 10.84
C ALA A 44 -6.47 6.05 12.20
N VAL A 45 -6.22 4.86 12.76
CA VAL A 45 -5.50 4.70 14.03
C VAL A 45 -4.05 5.17 13.88
N VAL A 46 -3.37 4.79 12.79
CA VAL A 46 -1.98 5.20 12.53
C VAL A 46 -1.89 6.71 12.30
N ALA A 47 -2.78 7.26 11.47
CA ALA A 47 -2.85 8.70 11.21
C ALA A 47 -3.17 9.50 12.47
N GLY A 48 -4.15 9.03 13.28
CA GLY A 48 -4.53 9.66 14.54
C GLY A 48 -3.39 9.68 15.55
N ARG A 49 -2.62 8.57 15.67
CA ARG A 49 -1.41 8.52 16.51
C ARG A 49 -0.34 9.50 16.06
N SER A 50 -0.10 9.57 14.74
CA SER A 50 0.86 10.53 14.16
C SER A 50 0.44 11.98 14.41
N ALA A 51 -0.84 12.29 14.17
CA ALA A 51 -1.40 13.61 14.40
C ALA A 51 -1.33 14.02 15.89
N ALA A 52 -1.61 13.10 16.82
CA ALA A 52 -1.53 13.36 18.25
C ALA A 52 -0.11 13.71 18.71
N ALA A 53 0.91 13.03 18.17
CA ALA A 53 2.31 13.36 18.45
C ALA A 53 2.66 14.77 17.97
N ILE A 54 2.30 15.10 16.73
CA ILE A 54 2.54 16.44 16.15
C ILE A 54 1.81 17.52 16.96
N TYR A 55 0.58 17.26 17.39
CA TYR A 55 -0.20 18.21 18.17
C TYR A 55 0.44 18.52 19.52
N LYS A 56 0.94 17.47 20.20
CA LYS A 56 1.66 17.62 21.47
C LYS A 56 2.92 18.48 21.32
N ASP A 57 3.68 18.28 20.24
CA ASP A 57 4.86 19.09 19.94
C ASP A 57 4.48 20.54 19.64
N LEU A 58 3.38 20.75 18.92
CA LEU A 58 2.87 22.08 18.62
C LEU A 58 2.46 22.83 19.88
N ASP A 59 1.77 22.17 20.81
CA ASP A 59 1.38 22.72 22.10
C ASP A 59 2.60 23.04 22.97
N TYR A 60 3.62 22.18 22.96
CA TYR A 60 4.89 22.45 23.62
C TYR A 60 5.55 23.72 23.07
N VAL A 61 5.65 23.86 21.74
CA VAL A 61 6.23 25.04 21.09
C VAL A 61 5.41 26.31 21.40
N LYS A 62 4.07 26.22 21.37
CA LYS A 62 3.17 27.34 21.69
C LYS A 62 3.24 27.77 23.15
N SER A 63 3.53 26.85 24.08
CA SER A 63 3.66 27.17 25.51
C SER A 63 4.91 27.98 25.84
N GLY A 64 5.90 28.02 24.94
CA GLY A 64 7.10 28.83 25.08
C GLY A 64 6.83 30.33 24.88
N ARG A 65 7.79 31.18 25.30
CA ARG A 65 7.75 32.60 24.92
C ARG A 65 8.10 32.74 23.43
N PRO A 66 7.29 33.45 22.63
CA PRO A 66 7.61 33.69 21.23
C PRO A 66 8.86 34.57 21.14
N LEU A 67 9.95 34.02 20.59
CA LEU A 67 11.22 34.74 20.40
C LEU A 67 11.21 35.57 19.10
N LEU A 68 10.51 35.08 18.09
CA LEU A 68 10.42 35.70 16.77
C LEU A 68 9.08 35.32 16.13
N SER A 69 8.36 36.31 15.59
CA SER A 69 7.15 36.09 14.81
C SER A 69 7.42 36.46 13.36
N VAL A 70 7.38 35.48 12.47
CA VAL A 70 7.67 35.64 11.04
C VAL A 70 6.42 35.26 10.24
N SER A 71 6.17 35.96 9.13
CA SER A 71 5.05 35.63 8.25
C SER A 71 5.25 34.29 7.56
N SER A 72 4.16 33.60 7.22
CA SER A 72 4.20 32.33 6.47
C SER A 72 4.96 32.46 5.15
N ASP A 73 4.83 33.62 4.48
CA ASP A 73 5.46 33.87 3.19
C ASP A 73 6.98 34.00 3.31
N GLU A 74 7.46 34.60 4.38
CA GLU A 74 8.88 34.74 4.64
C GLU A 74 9.51 33.40 5.03
N VAL A 75 8.80 32.57 5.81
CA VAL A 75 9.20 31.16 6.06
C VAL A 75 9.25 30.36 4.77
N ALA A 76 8.25 30.48 3.88
CA ALA A 76 8.24 29.79 2.60
C ALA A 76 9.39 30.24 1.69
N ARG A 77 9.72 31.53 1.70
CA ARG A 77 10.83 32.11 0.93
C ARG A 77 12.19 31.68 1.47
N LEU A 78 12.33 31.46 2.78
CA LEU A 78 13.54 30.88 3.37
C LEU A 78 13.65 29.40 3.01
N ARG A 79 12.56 28.65 3.13
CA ARG A 79 12.49 27.23 2.79
C ARG A 79 12.86 26.94 1.33
N SER A 80 12.44 27.78 0.39
CA SER A 80 12.76 27.60 -1.04
C SER A 80 14.22 27.89 -1.40
N LYS A 81 14.93 28.65 -0.55
CA LYS A 81 16.36 28.89 -0.69
C LYS A 81 17.21 27.78 -0.06
N ASP A 82 16.61 26.95 0.79
CA ASP A 82 17.26 25.79 1.39
C ASP A 82 17.36 24.66 0.37
N ARG A 83 18.55 24.58 -0.24
CA ARG A 83 18.86 23.60 -1.29
C ARG A 83 18.96 22.18 -0.73
N GLU A 84 19.33 22.04 0.53
CA GLU A 84 19.50 20.74 1.19
C GLU A 84 18.14 20.15 1.53
N LEU A 85 17.25 20.95 2.10
CA LEU A 85 15.86 20.55 2.34
C LEU A 85 15.11 20.20 1.04
N SER A 86 15.32 20.99 -0.03
CA SER A 86 14.74 20.68 -1.35
C SER A 86 15.24 19.35 -1.89
N ARG A 87 16.53 19.03 -1.69
CA ARG A 87 17.12 17.77 -2.10
C ARG A 87 16.53 16.59 -1.33
N GLU A 88 16.45 16.66 -0.01
CA GLU A 88 15.85 15.62 0.84
C GLU A 88 14.39 15.33 0.44
N LEU A 89 13.58 16.40 0.28
CA LEU A 89 12.19 16.26 -0.15
C LEU A 89 12.10 15.64 -1.54
N SER A 90 13.00 15.98 -2.46
CA SER A 90 13.02 15.40 -3.81
C SER A 90 13.40 13.92 -3.80
N GLU A 91 14.34 13.51 -2.94
CA GLU A 91 14.76 12.11 -2.79
C GLU A 91 13.65 11.28 -2.15
N GLN A 92 13.00 11.81 -1.12
CA GLN A 92 11.83 11.18 -0.50
C GLN A 92 10.65 11.07 -1.48
N THR A 93 10.39 12.11 -2.27
CA THR A 93 9.35 12.09 -3.31
C THR A 93 9.66 11.05 -4.39
N LYS A 94 10.91 11.01 -4.88
CA LYS A 94 11.34 10.00 -5.86
C LYS A 94 11.21 8.58 -5.33
N ALA A 95 11.40 8.36 -4.03
CA ALA A 95 11.19 7.05 -3.41
C ALA A 95 9.69 6.69 -3.28
N MET A 96 8.83 7.67 -2.98
CA MET A 96 7.39 7.44 -2.81
C MET A 96 6.63 7.27 -4.14
N VAL A 97 7.07 7.96 -5.20
CA VAL A 97 6.38 7.96 -6.51
C VAL A 97 6.23 6.55 -7.11
N PRO A 98 7.28 5.71 -7.20
CA PRO A 98 7.15 4.34 -7.68
C PRO A 98 6.19 3.51 -6.83
N GLN A 99 6.24 3.66 -5.51
CA GLN A 99 5.36 2.94 -4.60
C GLN A 99 3.89 3.31 -4.78
N LEU A 100 3.60 4.58 -5.10
CA LEU A 100 2.25 5.05 -5.38
C LEU A 100 1.79 4.66 -6.79
N ILE A 101 2.63 4.80 -7.81
CA ILE A 101 2.26 4.61 -9.21
C ILE A 101 2.26 3.14 -9.63
N ALA A 102 3.18 2.31 -9.13
CA ALA A 102 3.33 0.92 -9.57
C ALA A 102 2.04 0.09 -9.44
N PRO A 103 1.27 0.16 -8.33
CA PRO A 103 -0.01 -0.55 -8.22
C PRO A 103 -1.01 -0.16 -9.31
N PHE A 104 -1.13 1.14 -9.62
CA PHE A 104 -2.01 1.61 -10.70
C PHE A 104 -1.50 1.15 -12.06
N GLY A 105 -0.19 1.17 -12.29
CA GLY A 105 0.41 0.65 -13.52
C GLY A 105 0.07 -0.82 -13.76
N VAL A 106 0.16 -1.65 -12.71
CA VAL A 106 -0.22 -3.07 -12.75
C VAL A 106 -1.71 -3.23 -13.03
N VAL A 107 -2.59 -2.49 -12.34
CA VAL A 107 -4.04 -2.56 -12.56
C VAL A 107 -4.42 -2.15 -13.98
N ILE A 108 -3.84 -1.06 -14.50
CA ILE A 108 -4.08 -0.59 -15.87
C ILE A 108 -3.61 -1.62 -16.89
N LEU A 109 -2.42 -2.21 -16.68
CA LEU A 109 -1.88 -3.25 -17.55
C LEU A 109 -2.79 -4.49 -17.58
N LEU A 110 -3.33 -4.89 -16.42
CA LEU A 110 -4.27 -6.02 -16.29
C LEU A 110 -5.69 -5.72 -16.80
N MET A 111 -6.05 -4.45 -17.05
CA MET A 111 -7.30 -4.13 -17.75
C MET A 111 -7.24 -4.46 -19.24
N ILE A 112 -6.05 -4.59 -19.83
CA ILE A 112 -5.88 -5.02 -21.22
C ILE A 112 -6.18 -6.52 -21.30
N PRO A 113 -7.26 -6.95 -22.00
CA PRO A 113 -7.70 -8.36 -22.00
C PRO A 113 -6.60 -9.32 -22.45
N ALA A 114 -5.84 -8.96 -23.48
CA ALA A 114 -4.74 -9.76 -24.00
C ALA A 114 -3.62 -9.99 -22.97
N VAL A 115 -3.28 -8.98 -22.17
CA VAL A 115 -2.23 -9.09 -21.15
C VAL A 115 -2.73 -9.93 -19.97
N ARG A 116 -3.96 -9.69 -19.54
CA ARG A 116 -4.61 -10.46 -18.48
C ARG A 116 -4.73 -11.95 -18.83
N GLU A 117 -5.18 -12.25 -20.04
CA GLU A 117 -5.34 -13.63 -20.53
C GLU A 117 -3.99 -14.31 -20.75
N CYS A 118 -2.96 -13.58 -21.18
CA CYS A 118 -1.61 -14.10 -21.27
C CYS A 118 -1.02 -14.40 -19.87
N ALA A 119 -1.20 -13.51 -18.90
CA ALA A 119 -0.72 -13.69 -17.53
C ALA A 119 -1.43 -14.87 -16.84
N LEU A 120 -2.77 -14.89 -16.87
CA LEU A 120 -3.57 -15.95 -16.26
C LEU A 120 -3.43 -17.28 -17.01
N GLY A 121 -3.42 -17.24 -18.34
CA GLY A 121 -3.26 -18.42 -19.19
C GLY A 121 -1.85 -19.02 -19.11
N GLY A 122 -0.82 -18.19 -19.00
CA GLY A 122 0.56 -18.63 -18.78
C GLY A 122 0.72 -19.37 -17.45
N LEU A 123 0.17 -18.81 -16.36
CA LEU A 123 0.14 -19.46 -15.06
C LEU A 123 -0.69 -20.74 -15.07
N ALA A 124 -1.88 -20.72 -15.69
CA ALA A 124 -2.74 -21.90 -15.80
C ALA A 124 -2.08 -23.04 -16.60
N ASN A 125 -1.34 -22.73 -17.67
CA ASN A 125 -0.62 -23.74 -18.45
C ASN A 125 0.56 -24.35 -17.67
N LEU A 126 1.28 -23.56 -16.88
CA LEU A 126 2.36 -24.07 -16.03
C LEU A 126 1.82 -25.01 -14.94
N ILE A 127 0.68 -24.69 -14.35
CA ILE A 127 0.04 -25.52 -13.32
C ILE A 127 -0.67 -26.74 -13.94
N GLY A 128 -1.25 -26.59 -15.13
CA GLY A 128 -1.92 -27.67 -15.85
C GLY A 128 -1.00 -28.86 -16.17
N GLN A 129 0.30 -28.62 -16.32
CA GLN A 129 1.32 -29.67 -16.49
C GLN A 129 1.47 -30.59 -15.26
N LEU A 130 0.97 -30.17 -14.08
CA LEU A 130 1.07 -30.94 -12.85
C LEU A 130 -0.05 -31.97 -12.66
N ASN A 131 -1.00 -32.07 -13.61
CA ASN A 131 -2.12 -33.03 -13.59
C ASN A 131 -2.93 -33.00 -12.26
N LEU A 132 -3.06 -31.81 -11.68
CA LEU A 132 -3.77 -31.57 -10.42
C LEU A 132 -5.28 -31.50 -10.63
N SER A 133 -6.04 -31.72 -9.55
CA SER A 133 -7.49 -31.50 -9.57
C SER A 133 -7.83 -30.05 -9.93
N GLU A 134 -8.96 -29.84 -10.61
CA GLU A 134 -9.36 -28.53 -11.15
C GLU A 134 -9.44 -27.44 -10.06
N GLN A 135 -9.87 -27.80 -8.84
CA GLN A 135 -9.90 -26.90 -7.69
C GLN A 135 -8.50 -26.50 -7.19
N VAL A 136 -7.56 -27.46 -7.12
CA VAL A 136 -6.18 -27.19 -6.70
C VAL A 136 -5.46 -26.36 -7.76
N GLY A 137 -5.74 -26.61 -9.04
CA GLY A 137 -5.23 -25.79 -10.15
C GLY A 137 -5.66 -24.33 -10.02
N ARG A 138 -6.94 -24.07 -9.78
CA ARG A 138 -7.47 -22.70 -9.58
C ARG A 138 -6.86 -22.02 -8.35
N PHE A 139 -6.74 -22.73 -7.23
CA PHE A 139 -6.10 -22.20 -6.02
C PHE A 139 -4.65 -21.78 -6.26
N LEU A 140 -3.85 -22.62 -6.93
CA LEU A 140 -2.47 -22.31 -7.25
C LEU A 140 -2.35 -21.14 -8.24
N THR A 141 -3.26 -21.04 -9.21
CA THR A 141 -3.29 -19.91 -10.14
C THR A 141 -3.53 -18.59 -9.39
N PHE A 142 -4.46 -18.55 -8.44
CA PHE A 142 -4.70 -17.36 -7.62
C PHE A 142 -3.60 -17.09 -6.59
N LEU A 143 -2.86 -18.11 -6.17
CA LEU A 143 -1.74 -17.97 -5.24
C LEU A 143 -0.45 -17.47 -5.93
N LEU A 144 -0.29 -17.74 -7.24
CA LEU A 144 0.86 -17.29 -8.02
C LEU A 144 0.64 -15.96 -8.77
N PHE A 145 -0.60 -15.46 -8.80
CA PHE A 145 -0.98 -14.19 -9.40
C PHE A 145 -0.80 -13.03 -8.43
#